data_AF-A0A1F7HG69-F1
#
_entry.id   AF-A0A1F7HG69-F1
#
_cell.length_a   1.000
_cell.length_b   1.000
_cell.length_c   1.000
_cell.angle_alpha   90.00
_cell.angle_beta   90.00
_cell.angle_gamma   90.00
#
_symmetry.space_group_name_H-M   'P 1'
#
loop_
_entity.id
_entity.type
_entity.pdbx_description
1 polymer ?
#
loop_
_entity_poly.entity_id
_entity_poly.type
_entity_poly.pdbx_seq_one_letter_code
_entity_poly.pdbx_strand_id
1 'polypeptide(L)'
;MNNNMPDATTQKPKQGLSFLVIAGIVVIGLGLVGWYKLQKAAQGPVQNTSASRQQNTPQGSMWLESIHNKKIYTAGESITLMLYADSDKQSINGYDALIPLGKQTAFVEVKNLEEALSLKSRKYEDSLVLTAVTPLEEAANGVVLAGSPLAQITLRSQIPGPLDVALQFKKGETSDSNIVRVSPPEDILAQVRGVIVYIGSRTKLKSNQPMSIRTKDSMLDVSIKNVALPDSACRDCQTQVTITFKKGSQSTDYTFSLGGLEGKLSDMTEIFGHVFEVTAITADSVELAYASTSTNEKK
;
A
#
# COMPACT_ATOMS: atom_id res chain seq x y z
N MET A 1 67.88 -18.81 23.68
CA MET A 1 68.46 -17.53 23.25
C MET A 1 67.91 -17.19 21.87
N ASN A 2 67.46 -15.95 21.72
CA ASN A 2 66.91 -15.24 20.55
C ASN A 2 65.59 -15.80 19.97
N ASN A 3 64.42 -15.23 20.34
CA ASN A 3 63.87 -13.90 19.98
C ASN A 3 63.79 -13.68 18.47
N ASN A 4 62.57 -13.80 17.90
CA ASN A 4 61.86 -12.66 17.30
C ASN A 4 60.50 -13.10 16.73
N MET A 5 59.44 -12.69 17.45
CA MET A 5 58.11 -12.41 16.90
C MET A 5 58.21 -11.27 15.87
N PRO A 6 57.29 -11.23 14.91
CA PRO A 6 56.69 -9.95 14.53
C PRO A 6 55.17 -9.96 14.65
N ASP A 7 54.75 -9.00 15.47
CA ASP A 7 53.52 -8.21 15.52
C ASP A 7 52.26 -8.60 14.75
N ALA A 8 51.19 -8.61 15.55
CA ALA A 8 49.81 -8.45 15.15
C ALA A 8 49.58 -7.07 14.51
N THR A 9 49.26 -7.05 13.22
CA THR A 9 48.66 -5.87 12.56
C THR A 9 47.16 -6.03 12.50
N THR A 10 46.51 -5.42 13.49
CA THR A 10 45.08 -5.12 13.56
C THR A 10 44.66 -4.32 12.32
N GLN A 11 43.96 -4.96 11.37
CA GLN A 11 43.26 -4.24 10.31
C GLN A 11 42.04 -3.52 10.92
N LYS A 12 42.20 -2.22 11.21
CA LYS A 12 41.08 -1.30 11.37
C LYS A 12 40.30 -1.24 10.05
N PRO A 13 38.97 -1.46 10.01
CA PRO A 13 38.19 -1.04 8.86
C PRO A 13 38.24 0.50 8.80
N LYS A 14 38.65 1.02 7.64
CA LYS A 14 38.57 2.45 7.31
C LYS A 14 37.11 2.89 7.36
N GLN A 15 36.65 3.33 8.52
CA GLN A 15 35.47 4.17 8.64
C GLN A 15 35.86 5.58 8.20
N GLY A 16 35.55 5.91 6.96
CA GLY A 16 35.78 7.23 6.40
C GLY A 16 35.11 7.30 5.04
N LEU A 17 34.23 8.29 4.85
CA LEU A 17 33.37 8.54 3.69
C LEU A 17 32.08 7.72 3.60
N SER A 18 31.12 7.99 4.50
CA SER A 18 29.69 7.77 4.22
C SER A 18 28.76 8.83 4.82
N PHE A 19 29.31 10.00 5.19
CA PHE A 19 28.55 11.09 5.80
C PHE A 19 28.42 12.36 4.93
N LEU A 20 29.01 12.40 3.74
CA LEU A 20 28.96 13.59 2.86
C LEU A 20 27.85 13.56 1.79
N VAL A 21 27.28 12.38 1.47
CA VAL A 21 26.24 12.29 0.42
C VAL A 21 24.84 12.63 0.96
N ILE A 22 24.60 12.44 2.26
CA ILE A 22 23.25 12.60 2.87
C ILE A 22 22.96 14.05 3.25
N ALA A 23 23.98 14.85 3.63
CA ALA A 23 23.81 16.28 3.87
C ALA A 23 23.65 17.09 2.58
N GLY A 24 24.19 16.62 1.44
CA GLY A 24 24.09 17.31 0.16
C GLY A 24 22.69 17.30 -0.46
N ILE A 25 21.94 16.19 -0.34
CA ILE A 25 20.69 16.02 -1.10
C ILE A 25 19.50 16.75 -0.43
N VAL A 26 19.45 16.80 0.90
CA VAL A 26 18.45 17.61 1.64
C VAL A 26 18.74 19.11 1.49
N VAL A 27 20.03 19.51 1.39
CA VAL A 27 20.42 20.91 1.21
C VAL A 27 20.19 21.41 -0.22
N ILE A 28 20.31 20.57 -1.25
CA ILE A 28 20.03 20.99 -2.64
C ILE A 28 18.52 21.19 -2.87
N GLY A 29 17.67 20.33 -2.30
CA GLY A 29 16.21 20.51 -2.34
C GLY A 29 15.73 21.76 -1.57
N LEU A 30 16.27 22.01 -0.38
CA LEU A 30 15.92 23.19 0.43
C LEU A 30 16.55 24.50 -0.07
N GLY A 31 17.77 24.44 -0.63
CA GLY A 31 18.51 25.61 -1.11
C GLY A 31 17.92 26.23 -2.39
N LEU A 32 17.44 25.40 -3.33
CA LEU A 32 16.86 25.90 -4.58
C LEU A 32 15.49 26.56 -4.37
N VAL A 33 14.67 26.04 -3.44
CA VAL A 33 13.36 26.65 -3.09
C VAL A 33 13.53 27.95 -2.31
N GLY A 34 14.53 28.03 -1.42
CA GLY A 34 14.85 29.25 -0.67
C GLY A 34 15.33 30.40 -1.56
N TRP A 35 16.18 30.11 -2.55
CA TRP A 35 16.68 31.13 -3.48
C TRP A 35 15.59 31.68 -4.41
N TYR A 36 14.65 30.82 -4.84
CA TYR A 36 13.54 31.23 -5.71
C TYR A 36 12.51 32.11 -4.99
N LYS A 37 12.26 31.88 -3.69
CA LYS A 37 11.40 32.75 -2.88
C LYS A 37 12.04 34.13 -2.63
N LEU A 38 13.37 34.21 -2.54
CA LEU A 38 14.09 35.47 -2.38
C LEU A 38 14.04 36.35 -3.64
N GLN A 39 14.02 35.76 -4.85
CA GLN A 39 13.88 36.52 -6.10
C GLN A 39 12.47 37.10 -6.30
N LYS A 40 11.41 36.41 -5.85
CA LYS A 40 10.04 36.94 -5.93
C LYS A 40 9.76 38.08 -4.95
N ALA A 41 10.51 38.18 -3.86
CA ALA A 41 10.40 39.30 -2.93
C ALA A 41 11.06 40.61 -3.43
N ALA A 42 11.88 40.54 -4.48
CA ALA A 42 12.61 41.68 -5.05
C ALA A 42 11.90 42.36 -6.25
N GLN A 43 10.76 41.82 -6.71
CA GLN A 43 9.96 42.45 -7.76
C GLN A 43 8.67 43.00 -7.14
N GLY A 44 8.58 44.33 -7.08
CA GLY A 44 7.41 45.05 -6.56
C GLY A 44 6.11 44.71 -7.31
N PRO A 45 4.94 45.12 -6.76
CA PRO A 45 3.66 44.63 -7.23
C PRO A 45 3.31 45.26 -8.58
N VAL A 46 3.30 44.44 -9.64
CA VAL A 46 2.63 44.79 -10.89
C VAL A 46 1.17 44.38 -10.75
N GLN A 47 0.28 45.37 -10.55
CA GLN A 47 -1.15 45.20 -10.77
C GLN A 47 -1.38 44.95 -12.25
N ASN A 48 -1.90 43.78 -12.60
CA ASN A 48 -2.73 43.62 -13.79
C ASN A 48 -3.77 42.53 -13.54
N THR A 49 -5.01 42.99 -13.52
CA THR A 49 -6.25 42.22 -13.49
C THR A 49 -6.28 41.28 -14.68
N SER A 50 -6.26 39.98 -14.43
CA SER A 50 -6.62 38.96 -15.42
C SER A 50 -7.55 37.99 -14.71
N ALA A 51 -8.79 37.88 -15.21
CA ALA A 51 -9.72 36.85 -14.80
C ALA A 51 -9.01 35.49 -14.84
N SER A 52 -8.88 34.84 -13.68
CA SER A 52 -8.31 33.51 -13.62
C SER A 52 -9.26 32.55 -14.34
N ARG A 53 -8.93 32.22 -15.59
CA ARG A 53 -9.21 30.87 -16.06
C ARG A 53 -8.56 29.97 -15.02
N GLN A 54 -9.35 29.20 -14.28
CA GLN A 54 -8.83 28.04 -13.57
C GLN A 54 -8.18 27.15 -14.64
N GLN A 55 -6.88 27.34 -14.84
CA GLN A 55 -6.06 26.35 -15.50
C GLN A 55 -6.21 25.11 -14.64
N ASN A 56 -6.87 24.09 -15.16
CA ASN A 56 -6.76 22.75 -14.62
C ASN A 56 -5.30 22.36 -14.80
N THR A 57 -4.46 22.71 -13.83
CA THR A 57 -3.10 22.23 -13.77
C THR A 57 -3.20 20.71 -13.69
N PRO A 58 -2.51 19.94 -14.57
CA PRO A 58 -2.57 18.50 -14.50
C PRO A 58 -2.12 18.03 -13.10
N GLN A 59 -2.84 17.07 -12.54
CA GLN A 59 -2.75 16.71 -11.12
C GLN A 59 -2.39 15.24 -10.97
N GLY A 60 -1.19 14.99 -10.45
CA GLY A 60 -0.72 13.65 -10.18
C GLY A 60 -1.47 13.00 -9.02
N SER A 61 -1.44 11.67 -8.99
CA SER A 61 -2.07 10.87 -7.95
C SER A 61 -1.22 9.68 -7.57
N MET A 62 -1.34 9.23 -6.32
CA MET A 62 -0.66 8.06 -5.80
C MET A 62 -1.62 7.21 -4.97
N TRP A 63 -1.58 5.89 -5.10
CA TRP A 63 -2.48 5.04 -4.33
C TRP A 63 -1.91 3.67 -4.02
N LEU A 64 -2.45 3.06 -2.98
CA LEU A 64 -2.15 1.70 -2.56
C LEU A 64 -3.28 0.75 -2.93
N GLU A 65 -2.93 -0.45 -3.38
CA GLU A 65 -3.87 -1.55 -3.57
C GLU A 65 -3.30 -2.86 -3.02
N SER A 66 -4.16 -3.78 -2.61
CA SER A 66 -3.73 -5.14 -2.29
C SER A 66 -3.59 -5.97 -3.56
N ILE A 67 -2.59 -6.85 -3.61
CA ILE A 67 -2.43 -7.76 -4.75
C ILE A 67 -3.64 -8.68 -4.87
N HIS A 68 -4.11 -8.87 -6.11
CA HIS A 68 -5.29 -9.67 -6.47
C HIS A 68 -6.57 -9.26 -5.73
N ASN A 69 -6.67 -8.00 -5.29
CA ASN A 69 -7.78 -7.47 -4.49
C ASN A 69 -8.02 -8.18 -3.15
N LYS A 70 -7.10 -9.05 -2.69
CA LYS A 70 -7.25 -9.75 -1.41
C LYS A 70 -7.39 -8.76 -0.26
N LYS A 71 -8.44 -8.89 0.55
CA LYS A 71 -8.71 -7.94 1.65
C LYS A 71 -8.47 -8.54 3.02
N ILE A 72 -8.60 -9.86 3.20
CA ILE A 72 -8.47 -10.50 4.51
C ILE A 72 -7.21 -11.36 4.60
N TYR A 73 -6.38 -11.08 5.60
CA TYR A 73 -5.10 -11.75 5.88
C TYR A 73 -5.16 -12.42 7.25
N THR A 74 -4.49 -13.56 7.41
CA THR A 74 -4.36 -14.17 8.75
C THR A 74 -3.28 -13.46 9.57
N ALA A 75 -3.39 -13.47 10.90
CA ALA A 75 -2.38 -12.87 11.77
C ALA A 75 -0.96 -13.41 11.46
N GLY A 76 -0.01 -12.49 11.25
CA GLY A 76 1.37 -12.79 10.89
C GLY A 76 1.62 -13.15 9.42
N GLU A 77 0.56 -13.28 8.61
CA GLU A 77 0.70 -13.45 7.16
C GLU A 77 1.34 -12.20 6.53
N SER A 78 2.07 -12.41 5.44
CA SER A 78 2.63 -11.31 4.67
C SER A 78 1.52 -10.61 3.88
N ILE A 79 1.38 -9.31 4.10
CA ILE A 79 0.45 -8.42 3.43
C ILE A 79 1.23 -7.74 2.32
N THR A 80 0.81 -7.94 1.06
CA THR A 80 1.51 -7.37 -0.08
C THR A 80 0.66 -6.28 -0.71
N LEU A 81 1.18 -5.06 -0.70
CA LEU A 81 0.54 -3.87 -1.26
C LEU A 81 1.33 -3.37 -2.46
N MET A 82 0.63 -2.91 -3.48
CA MET A 82 1.17 -2.27 -4.66
C MET A 82 1.00 -0.76 -4.52
N LEU A 83 2.08 -0.02 -4.64
CA LEU A 83 2.07 1.42 -4.81
C LEU A 83 1.95 1.73 -6.30
N TYR A 84 0.96 2.54 -6.65
CA TYR A 84 0.76 3.06 -7.99
C TYR A 84 0.84 4.57 -8.01
N ALA A 85 1.12 5.13 -9.18
CA ALA A 85 0.92 6.55 -9.41
C ALA A 85 0.57 6.87 -10.87
N ASP A 86 -0.05 8.03 -11.04
CA ASP A 86 -0.35 8.64 -12.33
C ASP A 86 0.17 10.09 -12.28
N SER A 87 0.94 10.50 -13.28
CA SER A 87 1.52 11.84 -13.38
C SER A 87 0.69 12.79 -14.25
N ASP A 88 -0.50 12.38 -14.67
CA ASP A 88 -1.40 13.10 -15.56
C ASP A 88 -0.68 13.57 -16.83
N LYS A 89 0.01 12.60 -17.47
CA LYS A 89 0.83 12.78 -18.69
C LYS A 89 2.04 13.70 -18.53
N GLN A 90 2.39 14.10 -17.30
CA GLN A 90 3.58 14.90 -17.05
C GLN A 90 4.82 14.02 -16.87
N SER A 91 5.95 14.48 -17.38
CA SER A 91 7.24 13.86 -17.09
C SER A 91 7.69 14.23 -15.68
N ILE A 92 8.03 13.23 -14.88
CA ILE A 92 8.51 13.38 -13.51
C ILE A 92 9.94 12.87 -13.40
N ASN A 93 10.61 13.24 -12.32
CA ASN A 93 11.99 12.84 -12.03
C ASN A 93 12.12 12.07 -10.72
N GLY A 94 11.03 11.93 -9.97
CA GLY A 94 11.01 11.18 -8.75
C GLY A 94 9.72 11.35 -7.97
N TYR A 95 9.62 10.58 -6.91
CA TYR A 95 8.54 10.64 -5.95
C TYR A 95 9.05 10.29 -4.56
N ASP A 96 8.36 10.82 -3.54
CA ASP A 96 8.38 10.26 -2.20
C ASP A 96 7.00 9.70 -1.85
N ALA A 97 6.98 8.55 -1.18
CA ALA A 97 5.79 7.99 -0.55
C ALA A 97 6.05 7.82 0.95
N LEU A 98 5.31 8.58 1.76
CA LEU A 98 5.35 8.49 3.22
C LEU A 98 4.14 7.68 3.69
N ILE A 99 4.41 6.51 4.27
CA ILE A 99 3.40 5.56 4.73
C ILE A 99 3.52 5.44 6.24
N PRO A 100 2.60 6.06 7.02
CA PRO A 100 2.53 5.84 8.45
C PRO A 100 2.29 4.35 8.76
N LEU A 101 3.12 3.78 9.61
CA LEU A 101 3.01 2.42 10.10
C LEU A 101 2.72 2.47 11.60
N GLY A 102 1.55 1.98 12.01
CA GLY A 102 1.27 1.80 13.43
C GLY A 102 2.29 0.85 14.08
N LYS A 103 2.52 1.01 15.40
CA LYS A 103 3.52 0.23 16.18
C LYS A 103 3.43 -1.30 16.04
N GLN A 104 2.30 -1.80 15.57
CA GLN A 104 2.03 -3.24 15.45
C GLN A 104 2.09 -3.76 14.01
N THR A 105 2.50 -2.90 13.07
CA THR A 105 2.75 -3.24 11.67
C THR A 105 4.25 -3.30 11.42
N ALA A 106 4.75 -4.48 11.09
CA ALA A 106 6.14 -4.69 10.73
C ALA A 106 6.33 -4.53 9.22
N PHE A 107 7.19 -3.60 8.82
CA PHE A 107 7.77 -3.59 7.47
C PHE A 107 8.68 -4.81 7.28
N VAL A 108 8.52 -5.49 6.15
CA VAL A 108 9.33 -6.65 5.76
C VAL A 108 10.30 -6.26 4.66
N GLU A 109 9.79 -5.79 3.51
CA GLU A 109 10.60 -5.46 2.34
C GLU A 109 9.85 -4.53 1.38
N VAL A 110 10.61 -3.94 0.46
CA VAL A 110 10.08 -3.27 -0.73
C VAL A 110 10.80 -3.80 -1.96
N LYS A 111 10.07 -3.95 -3.07
CA LYS A 111 10.61 -4.27 -4.39
C LYS A 111 10.29 -3.12 -5.34
N ASN A 112 11.29 -2.64 -6.07
CA ASN A 112 11.09 -1.66 -7.13
C ASN A 112 10.42 -2.31 -8.35
N LEU A 113 9.45 -1.62 -8.94
CA LEU A 113 8.74 -2.07 -10.14
C LEU A 113 8.84 -1.07 -11.30
N GLU A 114 9.20 0.19 -11.02
CA GLU A 114 9.52 1.19 -12.03
C GLU A 114 11.03 1.28 -12.21
N GLU A 115 11.57 0.58 -13.21
CA GLU A 115 13.02 0.48 -13.43
C GLU A 115 13.66 1.80 -13.86
N ALA A 116 12.89 2.73 -14.45
CA ALA A 116 13.36 4.07 -14.78
C ALA A 116 13.62 4.95 -13.53
N LEU A 117 13.20 4.50 -12.35
CA LEU A 117 13.40 5.18 -11.08
C LEU A 117 14.22 4.32 -10.12
N SER A 118 15.30 4.87 -9.58
CA SER A 118 16.10 4.24 -8.54
C SER A 118 15.45 4.39 -7.17
N LEU A 119 14.74 3.34 -6.73
CA LEU A 119 14.07 3.30 -5.44
C LEU A 119 15.02 3.05 -4.25
N LYS A 120 14.83 3.80 -3.17
CA LYS A 120 15.35 3.56 -1.83
C LYS A 120 14.22 3.58 -0.82
N SER A 121 14.27 2.69 0.16
CA SER A 121 13.35 2.68 1.30
C SER A 121 14.08 2.92 2.61
N ARG A 122 13.42 3.62 3.53
CA ARG A 122 13.87 3.75 4.91
C ARG A 122 12.69 3.60 5.87
N LYS A 123 12.86 2.72 6.84
CA LYS A 123 11.93 2.55 7.95
C LYS A 123 12.34 3.46 9.11
N TYR A 124 11.40 4.25 9.60
CA TYR A 124 11.46 4.99 10.86
C TYR A 124 10.59 4.27 11.93
N GLU A 125 10.51 4.82 13.14
CA GLU A 125 9.77 4.19 14.24
C GLU A 125 8.29 3.94 13.89
N ASP A 126 7.66 4.91 13.23
CA ASP A 126 6.22 4.98 12.97
C ASP A 126 5.87 5.14 11.49
N SER A 127 6.85 4.99 10.60
CA SER A 127 6.65 5.29 9.18
C SER A 127 7.65 4.58 8.28
N LEU A 128 7.24 4.36 7.03
CA LEU A 128 8.06 3.92 5.93
C LEU A 128 8.12 5.05 4.91
N VAL A 129 9.34 5.44 4.53
CA VAL A 129 9.58 6.40 3.44
C VAL A 129 10.17 5.66 2.26
N LEU A 130 9.55 5.81 1.11
CA LEU A 130 10.03 5.34 -0.18
C LEU A 130 10.39 6.56 -1.01
N THR A 131 11.65 6.65 -1.44
CA THR A 131 12.14 7.72 -2.31
C THR A 131 12.64 7.08 -3.59
N ALA A 132 12.12 7.48 -4.73
CA ALA A 132 12.64 7.05 -6.03
C ALA A 132 12.96 8.26 -6.89
N VAL A 133 14.10 8.20 -7.59
CA VAL A 133 14.57 9.28 -8.47
C VAL A 133 15.10 8.72 -9.77
N THR A 134 14.93 9.45 -10.86
CA THR A 134 15.57 9.10 -12.13
C THR A 134 17.09 9.12 -11.95
N PRO A 135 17.83 8.09 -12.42
CA PRO A 135 19.28 8.12 -12.44
C PRO A 135 19.82 9.38 -13.13
N LEU A 136 20.96 9.90 -12.68
CA LEU A 136 21.58 11.12 -13.22
C LEU A 136 21.80 11.03 -14.74
N GLU A 137 22.12 9.84 -15.24
CA GLU A 137 22.36 9.56 -16.67
C GLU A 137 21.09 9.72 -17.53
N GLU A 138 19.91 9.60 -16.92
CA GLU A 138 18.59 9.63 -17.58
C GLU A 138 17.75 10.84 -17.14
N ALA A 139 18.30 11.73 -16.32
CA ALA A 139 17.57 12.84 -15.69
C ALA A 139 16.91 13.80 -16.69
N ALA A 140 17.39 13.86 -17.93
CA ALA A 140 16.79 14.66 -19.00
C ALA A 140 15.50 14.07 -19.58
N ASN A 141 15.29 12.76 -19.45
CA ASN A 141 14.18 12.05 -20.10
C ASN A 141 12.96 11.88 -19.20
N GLY A 142 13.15 11.91 -17.87
CA GLY A 142 12.10 11.71 -16.88
C GLY A 142 11.26 10.45 -17.16
N VAL A 143 10.12 10.32 -16.47
CA VAL A 143 9.17 9.24 -16.71
C VAL A 143 7.75 9.77 -16.65
N VAL A 144 6.88 9.27 -17.53
CA VAL A 144 5.44 9.55 -17.49
C VAL A 144 4.77 8.33 -16.87
N LEU A 145 4.07 8.54 -15.75
CA LEU A 145 3.35 7.49 -15.04
C LEU A 145 1.89 7.53 -15.47
N ALA A 146 1.33 6.39 -15.86
CA ALA A 146 -0.05 6.28 -16.35
C ALA A 146 -0.78 5.17 -15.60
N GLY A 147 -0.97 5.37 -14.29
CA GLY A 147 -1.37 4.32 -13.37
C GLY A 147 -0.33 3.21 -13.26
N SER A 148 0.95 3.58 -13.31
CA SER A 148 2.06 2.65 -13.32
C SER A 148 2.30 2.05 -11.92
N PRO A 149 2.58 0.74 -11.80
CA PRO A 149 3.04 0.15 -10.56
C PRO A 149 4.47 0.63 -10.26
N LEU A 150 4.65 1.28 -9.10
CA LEU A 150 5.93 1.84 -8.68
C LEU A 150 6.73 0.86 -7.81
N ALA A 151 6.06 0.29 -6.82
CA ALA A 151 6.69 -0.56 -5.83
C ALA A 151 5.74 -1.61 -5.27
N GLN A 152 6.29 -2.75 -4.88
CA GLN A 152 5.61 -3.76 -4.08
C GLN A 152 6.11 -3.66 -2.64
N ILE A 153 5.21 -3.46 -1.69
CA ILE A 153 5.50 -3.26 -0.27
C ILE A 153 4.96 -4.47 0.50
N THR A 154 5.83 -5.14 1.23
CA THR A 154 5.45 -6.28 2.07
C THR A 154 5.45 -5.89 3.54
N LEU A 155 4.30 -6.08 4.20
CA LEU A 155 4.07 -5.79 5.61
C LEU A 155 3.62 -7.06 6.36
N ARG A 156 3.65 -7.04 7.69
CA ARG A 156 3.02 -8.04 8.56
C ARG A 156 2.34 -7.36 9.74
N SER A 157 1.18 -7.86 10.14
CA SER A 157 0.49 -7.43 11.36
C SER A 157 0.00 -8.62 12.15
N GLN A 158 0.02 -8.49 13.48
CA GLN A 158 -0.44 -9.50 14.43
C GLN A 158 -1.75 -9.10 15.13
N ILE A 159 -2.20 -7.84 15.01
CA ILE A 159 -3.46 -7.42 15.63
C ILE A 159 -4.63 -7.78 14.73
N PRO A 160 -5.63 -8.52 15.22
CA PRO A 160 -6.90 -8.71 14.52
C PRO A 160 -7.70 -7.41 14.37
N GLY A 161 -8.32 -7.21 13.23
CA GLY A 161 -9.17 -6.05 12.92
C GLY A 161 -8.73 -5.32 11.64
N PRO A 162 -9.29 -4.13 11.38
CA PRO A 162 -8.90 -3.32 10.24
C PRO A 162 -7.47 -2.78 10.41
N LEU A 163 -6.70 -2.84 9.33
CA LEU A 163 -5.40 -2.19 9.16
C LEU A 163 -5.54 -1.18 8.02
N ASP A 164 -5.61 0.10 8.38
CA ASP A 164 -5.58 1.21 7.44
C ASP A 164 -4.12 1.53 7.08
N VAL A 165 -3.77 1.36 5.81
CA VAL A 165 -2.46 1.74 5.27
C VAL A 165 -2.68 2.93 4.36
N ALA A 166 -2.38 4.12 4.89
CA ALA A 166 -2.55 5.39 4.22
C ALA A 166 -1.23 5.93 3.66
N LEU A 167 -1.35 6.83 2.70
CA LEU A 167 -0.28 7.73 2.27
C LEU A 167 -0.48 9.08 2.96
N GLN A 168 0.57 9.60 3.60
CA GLN A 168 0.51 10.93 4.17
C GLN A 168 0.71 11.97 3.07
N PHE A 169 -0.25 12.87 2.93
CA PHE A 169 -0.21 13.94 1.94
C PHE A 169 -1.03 15.15 2.41
N LYS A 170 -0.46 16.33 2.23
CA LYS A 170 -1.03 17.63 2.44
C LYS A 170 -0.47 18.58 1.39
N LYS A 171 -1.36 18.99 0.49
CA LYS A 171 -1.03 19.87 -0.64
C LYS A 171 -0.16 21.07 -0.22
N GLY A 172 1.02 21.17 -0.84
CA GLY A 172 1.97 22.27 -0.63
C GLY A 172 2.95 22.05 0.52
N GLU A 173 2.87 20.94 1.25
CA GLU A 173 3.96 20.46 2.10
C GLU A 173 5.01 19.71 1.27
N THR A 174 6.19 19.52 1.85
CA THR A 174 7.34 18.87 1.18
C THR A 174 7.98 17.78 2.03
N SER A 175 7.43 17.53 3.23
CA SER A 175 7.92 16.51 4.17
C SER A 175 7.07 15.22 4.13
N ASP A 176 6.09 15.19 3.25
CA ASP A 176 5.09 14.14 3.03
C ASP A 176 5.27 13.51 1.64
N SER A 177 4.29 12.71 1.21
CA SER A 177 4.34 12.12 -0.13
C SER A 177 4.30 13.21 -1.20
N ASN A 178 5.04 13.03 -2.28
CA ASN A 178 5.16 14.01 -3.36
C ASN A 178 5.48 13.33 -4.70
N ILE A 179 5.17 14.02 -5.81
CA ILE A 179 5.58 13.61 -7.16
C ILE A 179 6.24 14.82 -7.80
N VAL A 180 7.54 14.73 -8.10
CA VAL A 180 8.35 15.89 -8.46
C VAL A 180 8.72 15.86 -9.93
N ARG A 181 8.50 16.99 -10.62
CA ARG A 181 9.16 17.31 -11.89
C ARG A 181 10.25 18.36 -11.66
N VAL A 182 11.32 18.33 -12.44
CA VAL A 182 12.45 19.27 -12.27
C VAL A 182 12.45 20.45 -13.25
N SER A 183 11.63 20.42 -14.30
CA SER A 183 11.61 21.49 -15.32
C SER A 183 10.19 21.85 -15.77
N PRO A 184 9.60 22.92 -15.21
CA PRO A 184 10.07 23.66 -14.03
C PRO A 184 9.90 22.82 -12.74
N PRO A 185 10.70 23.07 -11.68
CA PRO A 185 10.59 22.37 -10.41
C PRO A 185 9.20 22.54 -9.79
N GLU A 186 8.48 21.44 -9.62
CA GLU A 186 7.12 21.45 -9.10
C GLU A 186 6.75 20.09 -8.50
N ASP A 187 6.07 20.13 -7.34
CA ASP A 187 5.33 18.98 -6.83
C ASP A 187 3.94 18.98 -7.46
N ILE A 188 3.64 17.92 -8.22
CA ILE A 188 2.39 17.77 -8.96
C ILE A 188 1.40 16.85 -8.25
N LEU A 189 1.76 16.26 -7.09
CA LEU A 189 0.85 15.39 -6.36
C LEU A 189 -0.33 16.20 -5.82
N ALA A 190 -1.54 15.72 -6.10
CA ALA A 190 -2.76 16.40 -5.69
C ALA A 190 -3.71 15.52 -4.86
N GLN A 191 -3.61 14.21 -5.01
CA GLN A 191 -4.47 13.27 -4.33
C GLN A 191 -3.73 11.98 -4.00
N VAL A 192 -4.08 11.41 -2.85
CA VAL A 192 -3.61 10.09 -2.45
C VAL A 192 -4.78 9.22 -2.00
N ARG A 193 -4.64 7.90 -2.18
CA ARG A 193 -5.61 6.92 -1.67
C ARG A 193 -4.89 5.77 -0.98
N GLY A 194 -5.23 5.54 0.29
CA GLY A 194 -4.77 4.38 1.05
C GLY A 194 -5.57 3.11 0.73
N VAL A 195 -5.27 2.06 1.49
CA VAL A 195 -5.98 0.78 1.43
C VAL A 195 -6.27 0.27 2.84
N ILE A 196 -7.50 -0.18 3.06
CA ILE A 196 -7.88 -0.92 4.26
C ILE A 196 -7.80 -2.41 3.93
N VAL A 197 -7.02 -3.14 4.71
CA VAL A 197 -7.02 -4.61 4.74
C VAL A 197 -7.43 -5.06 6.13
N TYR A 198 -7.81 -6.32 6.28
CA TYR A 198 -8.27 -6.85 7.55
C TYR A 198 -7.40 -8.01 7.99
N ILE A 199 -7.03 -8.01 9.27
CA ILE A 199 -6.33 -9.11 9.91
C ILE A 199 -7.35 -9.95 10.66
N GLY A 200 -7.43 -11.23 10.31
CA GLY A 200 -8.48 -12.11 10.81
C GLY A 200 -8.06 -13.56 10.82
N SER A 201 -9.03 -14.42 10.54
CA SER A 201 -8.89 -15.87 10.56
C SER A 201 -9.31 -16.45 9.22
N ARG A 202 -8.82 -17.66 8.95
CA ARG A 202 -9.26 -18.47 7.82
C ARG A 202 -9.70 -19.83 8.33
N THR A 203 -10.77 -20.34 7.75
CA THR A 203 -11.33 -21.64 8.10
C THR A 203 -11.88 -22.35 6.88
N LYS A 204 -12.05 -23.66 6.99
CA LYS A 204 -12.71 -24.49 5.98
C LYS A 204 -14.09 -24.87 6.49
N LEU A 205 -15.12 -24.26 5.91
CA LEU A 205 -16.51 -24.56 6.21
C LEU A 205 -16.98 -25.72 5.32
N LYS A 206 -17.67 -26.71 5.89
CA LYS A 206 -18.21 -27.88 5.16
C LYS A 206 -19.74 -27.87 5.16
N SER A 207 -20.34 -28.42 4.12
CA SER A 207 -21.79 -28.30 3.86
C SER A 207 -22.70 -28.79 4.98
N ASN A 208 -22.25 -29.78 5.77
CA ASN A 208 -23.01 -30.35 6.89
C ASN A 208 -22.39 -30.03 8.26
N GLN A 209 -21.47 -29.07 8.33
CA GLN A 209 -20.79 -28.69 9.55
C GLN A 209 -20.82 -27.17 9.68
N PRO A 210 -21.89 -26.60 10.27
CA PRO A 210 -21.92 -25.18 10.56
C PRO A 210 -20.78 -24.82 11.52
N MET A 211 -20.32 -23.58 11.43
CA MET A 211 -19.36 -23.00 12.35
C MET A 211 -19.98 -21.84 13.12
N SER A 212 -19.47 -21.55 14.30
CA SER A 212 -19.86 -20.36 15.06
C SER A 212 -18.66 -19.45 15.26
N ILE A 213 -18.81 -18.19 14.87
CA ILE A 213 -17.84 -17.12 15.06
C ILE A 213 -18.28 -16.29 16.25
N ARG A 214 -17.37 -16.04 17.19
CA ARG A 214 -17.66 -15.20 18.35
C ARG A 214 -17.64 -13.72 17.93
N THR A 215 -18.74 -13.02 18.15
CA THR A 215 -18.82 -11.56 18.03
C THR A 215 -18.66 -10.91 19.41
N LYS A 216 -18.62 -9.57 19.47
CA LYS A 216 -18.53 -8.83 20.73
C LYS A 216 -19.70 -9.12 21.69
N ASP A 217 -20.87 -9.38 21.13
CA ASP A 217 -22.17 -9.41 21.81
C ASP A 217 -22.93 -10.74 21.66
N SER A 218 -22.56 -11.62 20.73
CA SER A 218 -23.22 -12.91 20.54
C SER A 218 -22.34 -13.92 19.77
N MET A 219 -22.94 -15.04 19.38
CA MET A 219 -22.39 -15.93 18.36
C MET A 219 -23.01 -15.60 17.00
N LEU A 220 -22.22 -15.75 15.95
CA LEU A 220 -22.63 -15.70 14.55
C LEU A 220 -22.45 -17.10 13.97
N ASP A 221 -23.55 -17.78 13.67
CA ASP A 221 -23.54 -19.08 13.04
C ASP A 221 -23.44 -18.92 11.52
N VAL A 222 -22.52 -19.67 10.91
CA VAL A 222 -22.22 -19.61 9.49
C VAL A 222 -22.31 -21.02 8.91
N SER A 223 -23.07 -21.17 7.83
CA SER A 223 -23.33 -22.46 7.19
C SER A 223 -23.46 -22.34 5.67
N ILE A 224 -23.05 -23.36 4.94
CA ILE A 224 -23.26 -23.41 3.49
C ILE A 224 -24.71 -23.79 3.24
N LYS A 225 -25.40 -22.97 2.45
CA LYS A 225 -26.77 -23.25 1.99
C LYS A 225 -26.76 -23.99 0.66
N ASN A 226 -25.93 -23.55 -0.27
CA ASN A 226 -25.84 -24.12 -1.61
C ASN A 226 -24.45 -23.89 -2.22
N VAL A 227 -23.98 -24.84 -3.03
CA VAL A 227 -22.82 -24.67 -3.90
C VAL A 227 -23.26 -24.94 -5.34
N ALA A 228 -23.02 -23.99 -6.23
CA ALA A 228 -23.23 -24.15 -7.67
C ALA A 228 -21.87 -24.22 -8.36
N LEU A 229 -21.47 -25.43 -8.75
CA LEU A 229 -20.28 -25.64 -9.56
C LEU A 229 -20.64 -25.49 -11.04
N PRO A 230 -19.75 -24.89 -11.86
CA PRO A 230 -19.97 -24.82 -13.28
C PRO A 230 -19.85 -26.19 -13.95
N ASP A 231 -20.46 -26.33 -15.12
CA ASP A 231 -20.28 -27.52 -15.95
C ASP A 231 -18.79 -27.74 -16.28
N SER A 232 -18.35 -28.99 -16.26
CA SER A 232 -16.94 -29.36 -16.50
C SER A 232 -16.42 -28.97 -17.88
N ALA A 233 -17.32 -28.74 -18.85
CA ALA A 233 -17.00 -28.25 -20.18
C ALA A 233 -16.79 -26.72 -20.24
N CYS A 234 -17.18 -25.99 -19.20
CA CYS A 234 -17.08 -24.54 -19.18
C CYS A 234 -15.66 -24.09 -18.81
N ARG A 235 -15.00 -23.42 -19.76
CA ARG A 235 -13.64 -22.87 -19.55
C ARG A 235 -13.61 -21.57 -18.76
N ASP A 236 -14.75 -20.89 -18.67
CA ASP A 236 -14.84 -19.50 -18.20
C ASP A 236 -16.06 -19.25 -17.30
N CYS A 237 -16.43 -20.23 -16.49
CA CYS A 237 -17.57 -20.08 -15.60
C CYS A 237 -17.15 -19.75 -14.17
N GLN A 238 -18.03 -19.02 -13.50
CA GLN A 238 -17.91 -18.75 -12.08
C GLN A 238 -18.48 -19.91 -11.28
N THR A 239 -17.78 -20.23 -10.19
CA THR A 239 -18.31 -21.07 -9.12
C THR A 239 -18.98 -20.19 -8.09
N GLN A 240 -20.18 -20.56 -7.64
CA GLN A 240 -20.93 -19.80 -6.66
C GLN A 240 -21.16 -20.61 -5.38
N VAL A 241 -21.13 -19.93 -4.24
CA VAL A 241 -21.53 -20.50 -2.96
C VAL A 241 -22.45 -19.53 -2.23
N THR A 242 -23.61 -20.01 -1.81
CA THR A 242 -24.50 -19.25 -0.92
C THR A 242 -24.24 -19.68 0.51
N ILE A 243 -23.85 -18.72 1.36
CA ILE A 243 -23.59 -18.92 2.78
C ILE A 243 -24.70 -18.23 3.57
N THR A 244 -25.28 -18.93 4.53
CA THR A 244 -26.22 -18.38 5.50
C THR A 244 -25.47 -17.95 6.75
N PHE A 245 -25.72 -16.71 7.17
CA PHE A 245 -25.19 -16.07 8.37
C PHE A 245 -26.34 -15.79 9.33
N LYS A 246 -26.27 -16.33 10.55
CA LYS A 246 -27.34 -16.23 11.55
C LYS A 246 -26.82 -15.66 12.87
N LYS A 247 -27.44 -14.59 13.35
CA LYS A 247 -27.16 -13.94 14.63
C LYS A 247 -28.44 -13.85 15.45
N GLY A 248 -28.61 -14.77 16.41
CA GLY A 248 -29.86 -14.88 17.19
C GLY A 248 -31.05 -15.23 16.30
N SER A 249 -32.04 -14.36 16.23
CA SER A 249 -33.21 -14.51 15.33
C SER A 249 -33.00 -13.95 13.93
N GLN A 250 -31.93 -13.18 13.69
CA GLN A 250 -31.62 -12.60 12.39
C GLN A 250 -30.86 -13.61 11.53
N SER A 251 -31.22 -13.69 10.24
CA SER A 251 -30.57 -14.55 9.26
C SER A 251 -30.43 -13.81 7.94
N THR A 252 -29.27 -13.88 7.32
CA THR A 252 -29.04 -13.36 5.96
C THR A 252 -28.27 -14.37 5.13
N ASP A 253 -28.59 -14.44 3.84
CA ASP A 253 -27.88 -15.26 2.87
C ASP A 253 -27.03 -14.36 1.99
N TYR A 254 -25.80 -14.77 1.69
CA TYR A 254 -24.94 -14.07 0.74
C TYR A 254 -24.31 -15.05 -0.24
N THR A 255 -24.26 -14.66 -1.51
CA THR A 255 -23.69 -15.48 -2.59
C THR A 255 -22.34 -14.92 -2.99
N PHE A 256 -21.29 -15.71 -2.75
CA PHE A 256 -19.93 -15.44 -3.20
C PHE A 256 -19.72 -16.09 -4.56
N SER A 257 -18.93 -15.44 -5.42
CA SER A 257 -18.60 -15.96 -6.75
C SER A 257 -17.08 -15.97 -6.92
N LEU A 258 -16.52 -17.08 -7.40
CA LEU A 258 -15.10 -17.23 -7.72
C LEU A 258 -14.90 -17.66 -9.18
N GLY A 259 -13.89 -17.11 -9.84
CA GLY A 259 -13.49 -17.51 -11.20
C GLY A 259 -14.04 -16.60 -12.31
N GLY A 260 -14.09 -17.12 -13.54
CA GLY A 260 -14.31 -16.34 -14.77
C GLY A 260 -13.01 -15.79 -15.38
N LEU A 261 -13.14 -14.96 -16.42
CA LEU A 261 -12.08 -14.56 -17.38
C LEU A 261 -10.88 -13.88 -16.70
N GLU A 262 -11.09 -13.36 -15.50
CA GLU A 262 -10.08 -12.63 -14.72
C GLU A 262 -9.66 -13.36 -13.43
N GLY A 263 -10.17 -14.57 -13.18
CA GLY A 263 -9.87 -15.33 -11.96
C GLY A 263 -10.19 -14.58 -10.67
N LYS A 264 -11.09 -13.57 -10.73
CA LYS A 264 -11.35 -12.65 -9.63
C LYS A 264 -11.80 -13.41 -8.38
N LEU A 265 -11.17 -13.04 -7.26
CA LEU A 265 -11.68 -13.36 -5.92
C LEU A 265 -13.05 -12.67 -5.75
N SER A 266 -13.93 -13.30 -4.98
CA SER A 266 -15.24 -12.73 -4.66
C SER A 266 -15.04 -11.41 -3.93
N ASP A 267 -15.90 -10.44 -4.22
CA ASP A 267 -15.97 -9.21 -3.43
C ASP A 267 -16.15 -9.55 -1.95
N MET A 268 -15.43 -8.82 -1.11
CA MET A 268 -15.58 -8.87 0.33
C MET A 268 -16.96 -8.32 0.71
N THR A 269 -17.64 -8.98 1.64
CA THR A 269 -18.94 -8.51 2.15
C THR A 269 -18.88 -8.27 3.65
N GLU A 270 -19.59 -7.24 4.12
CA GLU A 270 -19.76 -6.97 5.55
C GLU A 270 -21.11 -7.49 6.04
N ILE A 271 -21.08 -8.38 7.04
CA ILE A 271 -22.26 -8.99 7.64
C ILE A 271 -22.08 -9.02 9.16
N PHE A 272 -23.01 -8.42 9.89
CA PHE A 272 -23.04 -8.39 11.36
C PHE A 272 -21.71 -7.95 12.02
N GLY A 273 -21.06 -6.90 11.48
CA GLY A 273 -19.81 -6.34 12.01
C GLY A 273 -18.57 -7.19 11.72
N HIS A 274 -18.66 -8.09 10.74
CA HIS A 274 -17.54 -8.88 10.26
C HIS A 274 -17.46 -8.75 8.74
N VAL A 275 -16.23 -8.74 8.22
CA VAL A 275 -15.99 -8.90 6.79
C VAL A 275 -15.71 -10.35 6.46
N PHE A 276 -16.17 -10.79 5.29
CA PHE A 276 -16.02 -12.13 4.78
C PHE A 276 -15.50 -12.13 3.35
N GLU A 277 -14.60 -13.04 3.05
CA GLU A 277 -14.03 -13.27 1.73
C GLU A 277 -13.91 -14.78 1.51
N VAL A 278 -14.36 -15.27 0.35
CA VAL A 278 -14.24 -16.69 -0.03
C VAL A 278 -13.00 -16.83 -0.92
N THR A 279 -12.07 -17.72 -0.55
CA THR A 279 -10.79 -17.90 -1.25
C THR A 279 -10.71 -19.17 -2.09
N ALA A 280 -11.57 -20.16 -1.80
CA ALA A 280 -11.70 -21.38 -2.60
C ALA A 280 -13.08 -22.01 -2.39
N ILE A 281 -13.63 -22.62 -3.43
CA ILE A 281 -14.89 -23.38 -3.39
C ILE A 281 -14.66 -24.77 -3.97
N THR A 282 -15.24 -25.78 -3.31
CA THR A 282 -15.29 -27.17 -3.76
C THR A 282 -16.74 -27.68 -3.66
N ALA A 283 -17.01 -28.90 -4.11
CA ALA A 283 -18.36 -29.47 -4.07
C ALA A 283 -18.98 -29.52 -2.67
N ASP A 284 -18.19 -29.71 -1.62
CA ASP A 284 -18.67 -29.93 -0.26
C ASP A 284 -18.16 -28.91 0.76
N SER A 285 -17.25 -28.02 0.36
CA SER A 285 -16.59 -27.09 1.28
C SER A 285 -16.16 -25.77 0.65
N VAL A 286 -16.02 -24.74 1.50
CA VAL A 286 -15.54 -23.41 1.14
C VAL A 286 -14.41 -22.99 2.09
N GLU A 287 -13.35 -22.39 1.55
CA GLU A 287 -12.38 -21.65 2.36
C GLU A 287 -12.89 -20.23 2.59
N LEU A 288 -13.17 -19.92 3.84
CA LEU A 288 -13.73 -18.65 4.28
C LEU A 288 -12.69 -17.90 5.11
N ALA A 289 -12.27 -16.74 4.63
CA ALA A 289 -11.54 -15.76 5.42
C ALA A 289 -12.52 -14.77 6.05
N TYR A 290 -12.29 -14.40 7.30
CA TYR A 290 -13.14 -13.45 8.01
C TYR A 290 -12.37 -12.62 9.05
N ALA A 291 -12.84 -11.41 9.31
CA ALA A 291 -12.29 -10.51 10.32
C ALA A 291 -13.36 -9.60 10.93
N SER A 292 -13.09 -9.08 12.13
CA SER A 292 -13.93 -8.06 12.78
C SER A 292 -13.74 -6.71 12.10
N THR A 293 -14.82 -5.93 11.92
CA THR A 293 -14.73 -4.55 11.38
C THR A 293 -14.28 -3.54 12.43
N SER A 294 -14.35 -3.88 13.71
CA SER A 294 -13.77 -3.09 14.80
C SER A 294 -12.43 -3.63 15.25
N THR A 295 -11.50 -2.73 15.59
CA THR A 295 -10.31 -3.06 16.37
C THR A 295 -10.76 -3.61 17.71
N ASN A 296 -10.34 -4.83 18.05
CA ASN A 296 -10.45 -5.30 19.43
C ASN A 296 -9.43 -4.51 20.25
N GLU A 297 -9.80 -3.32 20.70
CA GLU A 297 -9.11 -2.68 21.81
C GLU A 297 -9.22 -3.63 22.99
N LYS A 298 -8.14 -4.38 23.26
CA LYS A 298 -7.97 -5.03 24.55
C LYS A 298 -8.02 -3.90 25.59
N LYS A 299 -9.10 -3.87 26.36
CA LYS A 299 -9.12 -3.22 27.67
C LYS A 299 -8.10 -3.89 28.58
#